data_AF-F8TIZ5-F1
#
_entry.id   AF-F8TIZ5-F1
#
_cell.length_a   1.000
_cell.length_b   1.000
_cell.length_c   1.000
_cell.angle_alpha   90.00
_cell.angle_beta   90.00
_cell.angle_gamma   90.00
#
_symmetry.space_group_name_H-M   'P 1'
#
loop_
_entity.id
_entity.type
_entity.pdbx_description
1 polymer ?
#
loop_
_entity_poly.entity_id
_entity_poly.type
_entity_poly.pdbx_seq_one_letter_code
_entity_poly.pdbx_strand_id
1 'polypeptide(L)'
;FQDAVIDWARDHRMHHKYSETDADPHNATRGFFFSHVGWLLVRKHPQIKAKSHTIDLSDLKSDPILRFQKKYYLTLMPLCCFAMPTLIPTLWGETAWNAFYVCAVFRFVYVLNVTWLVNSAAHLWGAKPYDKNINPVEIKTVSLVVLGEGFHNYH
;
A
#
# COMPACT_ATOMS: atom_id res chain seq x y z
N PHE A 1 -7.79 -2.24 3.20
CA PHE A 1 -7.17 -3.40 3.88
C PHE A 1 -5.76 -3.54 3.34
N GLN A 2 -4.83 -2.76 3.91
CA GLN A 2 -3.39 -2.74 3.59
C GLN A 2 -2.60 -2.61 4.91
N ASP A 3 -2.94 -3.43 5.90
CA ASP A 3 -2.53 -3.31 7.31
C ASP A 3 -3.05 -2.07 8.06
N ALA A 4 -2.72 -2.00 9.35
CA ALA A 4 -3.03 -0.88 10.22
C ALA A 4 -2.11 0.30 9.89
N VAL A 5 -2.57 1.53 10.13
CA VAL A 5 -1.84 2.75 9.71
C VAL A 5 -0.41 2.78 10.27
N ILE A 6 -0.25 2.36 11.53
CA ILE A 6 1.07 2.32 12.19
C ILE A 6 2.02 1.33 11.49
N ASP A 7 1.53 0.18 11.02
CA ASP A 7 2.39 -0.79 10.33
C ASP A 7 2.69 -0.35 8.90
N TRP A 8 1.69 0.16 8.19
CA TRP A 8 1.84 0.67 6.83
C TRP A 8 2.85 1.83 6.81
N ALA A 9 2.70 2.79 7.71
CA ALA A 9 3.61 3.93 7.80
C ALA A 9 5.02 3.52 8.21
N ARG A 10 5.19 2.50 9.08
CA ARG A 10 6.51 1.93 9.36
C ARG A 10 7.15 1.39 8.09
N ASP A 11 6.42 0.56 7.35
CA ASP A 11 6.94 -0.07 6.14
C ASP A 11 7.21 0.97 5.04
N HIS A 12 6.40 2.03 4.96
CA HIS A 12 6.61 3.16 4.04
C HIS A 12 7.82 4.02 4.43
N ARG A 13 8.01 4.35 5.72
CA ARG A 13 9.23 5.02 6.21
C ARG A 13 10.48 4.20 5.94
N MET A 14 10.39 2.86 6.09
CA MET A 14 11.47 1.94 5.73
C MET A 14 11.78 2.01 4.24
N HIS A 15 10.75 1.96 3.39
CA HIS A 15 10.87 2.03 1.94
C HIS A 15 11.60 3.30 1.51
N HIS A 16 11.21 4.47 2.03
CA HIS A 16 11.92 5.73 1.74
C HIS A 16 13.36 5.75 2.22
N LYS A 17 13.61 5.34 3.47
CA LYS A 17 14.94 5.42 4.08
C LYS A 17 15.94 4.42 3.48
N TYR A 18 15.44 3.29 2.99
CA TYR A 18 16.26 2.16 2.54
C TYR A 18 15.90 1.71 1.13
N SER A 19 15.37 2.61 0.31
CA SER A 19 14.87 2.32 -1.03
C SER A 19 15.90 1.56 -1.86
N GLU A 20 15.42 0.60 -2.65
CA GLU A 20 16.25 -0.29 -3.48
C GLU A 20 17.27 -1.17 -2.74
N THR A 21 17.15 -1.33 -1.42
CA THR A 21 17.98 -2.24 -0.63
C THR A 21 17.18 -3.42 -0.08
N ASP A 22 17.89 -4.39 0.49
CA ASP A 22 17.29 -5.51 1.21
C ASP A 22 16.48 -5.12 2.47
N ALA A 23 16.58 -3.86 2.92
CA ALA A 23 15.78 -3.31 4.01
C ALA A 23 14.49 -2.61 3.51
N ASP A 24 14.30 -2.45 2.20
CA ASP A 24 13.04 -2.01 1.59
C ASP A 24 12.04 -3.19 1.53
N PRO A 25 10.84 -3.07 2.15
CA PRO A 25 9.81 -4.09 2.11
C PRO A 25 9.39 -4.55 0.71
N HIS A 26 9.41 -3.65 -0.28
CA HIS A 26 8.98 -3.92 -1.66
C HIS A 26 10.07 -3.55 -2.68
N ASN A 27 11.33 -3.82 -2.34
CA ASN A 27 12.52 -3.56 -3.15
C ASN A 27 12.32 -3.84 -4.65
N ALA A 28 12.22 -2.76 -5.43
CA ALA A 28 11.97 -2.81 -6.87
C ALA A 28 13.10 -3.47 -7.67
N THR A 29 14.34 -3.53 -7.14
CA THR A 29 15.45 -4.23 -7.81
C THR A 29 15.24 -5.74 -7.93
N ARG A 30 14.32 -6.31 -7.13
CA ARG A 30 13.89 -7.72 -7.23
C ARG A 30 12.86 -7.97 -8.33
N GLY A 31 12.55 -6.95 -9.12
CA GLY A 31 11.69 -7.01 -10.29
C GLY A 31 10.22 -6.72 -10.01
N PHE A 32 9.49 -6.40 -11.07
CA PHE A 32 8.10 -5.95 -11.03
C PHE A 32 7.19 -6.85 -10.19
N PHE A 33 7.25 -8.18 -10.38
CA PHE A 33 6.35 -9.09 -9.65
C PHE A 33 6.59 -9.02 -8.14
N PHE A 34 7.85 -8.93 -7.71
CA PHE A 34 8.19 -8.85 -6.29
C PHE A 34 7.66 -7.55 -5.68
N SER A 35 7.97 -6.40 -6.28
CA SER A 35 7.54 -5.09 -5.74
C SER A 35 6.03 -4.83 -5.89
N HIS A 36 5.37 -5.49 -6.83
CA HIS A 36 3.92 -5.38 -7.00
C HIS A 36 3.15 -6.22 -5.95
N VAL A 37 3.41 -7.52 -5.85
CA VAL A 37 2.65 -8.40 -4.94
C VAL A 37 3.50 -9.49 -4.28
N GLY A 38 4.61 -9.90 -4.90
CA GLY A 38 5.42 -11.02 -4.43
C GLY A 38 5.98 -10.81 -3.02
N TRP A 39 6.24 -9.56 -2.61
CA TRP A 39 6.70 -9.23 -1.26
C TRP A 39 5.70 -9.60 -0.15
N LEU A 40 4.40 -9.66 -0.46
CA LEU A 40 3.34 -10.10 0.46
C LEU A 40 3.23 -11.62 0.56
N LEU A 41 3.80 -12.35 -0.40
CA LEU A 41 3.67 -13.81 -0.52
C LEU A 41 4.87 -14.57 0.06
N VAL A 42 5.86 -13.85 0.57
CA VAL A 42 7.10 -14.43 1.10
C VAL A 42 7.43 -13.85 2.47
N ARG A 43 8.33 -14.52 3.20
CA ARG A 43 8.87 -13.96 4.43
C ARG A 43 9.70 -12.72 4.10
N LYS A 44 9.52 -11.67 4.90
CA LYS A 44 10.33 -10.45 4.85
C LYS A 44 11.82 -10.77 5.00
N HIS A 45 12.67 -10.07 4.26
CA HIS A 45 14.11 -10.21 4.35
C HIS A 45 14.62 -9.83 5.77
N PRO A 46 15.64 -10.50 6.33
CA PRO A 46 16.13 -10.21 7.68
C PRO A 46 16.55 -8.75 7.91
N GLN A 47 17.04 -8.06 6.87
CA GLN A 47 17.42 -6.65 6.95
C GLN A 47 16.24 -5.73 7.30
N ILE A 48 15.02 -6.05 6.89
CA ILE A 48 13.83 -5.29 7.26
C ILE A 48 13.65 -5.31 8.79
N LYS A 49 13.77 -6.50 9.42
CA LYS A 49 13.70 -6.61 10.89
C LYS A 49 14.90 -5.94 11.55
N ALA A 50 16.09 -6.09 10.99
CA ALA A 50 17.30 -5.48 11.52
C ALA A 50 17.28 -3.96 11.46
N LYS A 51 16.59 -3.34 10.49
CA LYS A 51 16.55 -1.87 10.34
C LYS A 51 15.26 -1.22 10.84
N SER A 52 14.19 -1.99 11.07
CA SER A 52 12.89 -1.46 11.52
C SER A 52 12.95 -0.71 12.86
N HIS A 53 13.84 -1.08 13.77
CA HIS A 53 14.02 -0.39 15.05
C HIS A 53 14.60 1.02 14.90
N THR A 54 15.16 1.37 13.74
CA THR A 54 15.70 2.71 13.45
C THR A 54 14.64 3.68 12.93
N ILE A 55 13.41 3.21 12.76
CA ILE A 55 12.27 4.02 12.36
C ILE A 55 11.55 4.49 13.61
N ASP A 56 11.59 5.80 13.86
CA ASP A 56 10.76 6.38 14.90
C ASP A 56 9.29 6.26 14.50
N LEU A 57 8.45 5.88 15.46
CA LEU A 57 7.00 5.76 15.36
C LEU A 57 6.31 6.40 16.58
N SER A 58 7.05 7.19 17.36
CA SER A 58 6.56 7.82 18.59
C SER A 58 5.35 8.71 18.33
N ASP A 59 5.39 9.47 17.23
CA ASP A 59 4.31 10.29 16.70
C ASP A 59 3.04 9.45 16.49
N LEU A 60 3.12 8.34 15.74
CA LEU A 60 1.96 7.50 15.43
C LEU A 60 1.42 6.75 16.65
N LYS A 61 2.31 6.36 17.57
CA LYS A 61 1.93 5.68 18.82
C LYS A 61 1.33 6.63 19.85
N SER A 62 1.65 7.92 19.77
CA SER A 62 1.07 8.93 20.66
C SER A 62 -0.39 9.25 20.27
N ASP A 63 -0.75 9.06 19.00
CA ASP A 63 -2.10 9.33 18.50
C ASP A 63 -3.12 8.28 19.00
N PRO A 64 -4.16 8.70 19.76
CA PRO A 64 -5.18 7.79 20.29
C PRO A 64 -6.07 7.15 19.19
N ILE A 65 -6.32 7.85 18.08
CA ILE A 65 -7.12 7.35 16.95
C ILE A 65 -6.35 6.22 16.25
N LEU A 66 -5.06 6.41 16.00
CA LEU A 66 -4.23 5.38 15.36
C LEU A 66 -4.08 4.15 16.25
N ARG A 67 -3.92 4.35 17.57
CA ARG A 67 -3.92 3.23 18.52
C ARG A 67 -5.24 2.48 18.57
N PHE A 68 -6.37 3.21 18.53
CA PHE A 68 -7.69 2.60 18.44
C PHE A 68 -7.82 1.76 17.17
N GLN A 69 -7.46 2.33 16.01
CA GLN A 69 -7.50 1.64 14.72
C GLN A 69 -6.62 0.39 14.72
N LYS A 70 -5.40 0.46 15.26
CA LYS A 70 -4.49 -0.67 15.40
C LYS A 70 -5.06 -1.76 16.32
N LYS A 71 -5.64 -1.38 17.47
CA LYS A 71 -6.21 -2.31 18.46
C LYS A 71 -7.39 -3.10 17.90
N TYR A 72 -8.28 -2.42 17.17
CA TYR A 72 -9.51 -3.03 16.64
C TYR A 72 -9.41 -3.38 15.15
N TYR A 73 -8.21 -3.36 14.57
CA TYR A 73 -8.00 -3.52 13.13
C TYR A 73 -8.69 -4.76 12.56
N LEU A 74 -8.50 -5.92 13.19
CA LEU A 74 -9.05 -7.19 12.72
C LEU A 74 -10.58 -7.27 12.80
N THR A 75 -11.22 -6.39 13.59
CA THR A 75 -12.68 -6.26 13.66
C THR A 75 -13.19 -5.21 12.69
N LEU A 76 -12.59 -4.02 12.68
CA LEU A 76 -13.00 -2.91 11.82
C LEU A 76 -12.78 -3.23 10.34
N MET A 77 -11.69 -3.93 10.01
CA MET A 77 -11.33 -4.22 8.63
C MET A 77 -12.40 -5.04 7.88
N PRO A 78 -12.84 -6.24 8.33
CA PRO A 78 -13.84 -7.00 7.58
C PRO A 78 -15.19 -6.28 7.50
N LEU A 79 -15.54 -5.53 8.55
CA LEU A 79 -16.76 -4.72 8.58
C LEU A 79 -16.71 -3.60 7.52
N CYS A 80 -15.64 -2.82 7.49
CA CYS A 80 -15.52 -1.69 6.59
C CYS A 80 -15.17 -2.07 5.14
N CYS A 81 -14.40 -3.14 4.94
CA CYS A 81 -13.91 -3.51 3.62
C CYS A 81 -14.84 -4.47 2.87
N PHE A 82 -15.61 -5.30 3.59
CA PHE A 82 -16.47 -6.33 2.99
C PHE A 82 -17.93 -6.22 3.42
N ALA A 83 -18.23 -6.15 4.71
CA ALA A 83 -19.64 -6.18 5.17
C ALA A 83 -20.41 -4.93 4.73
N MET A 84 -19.92 -3.72 5.06
CA MET A 84 -20.58 -2.47 4.67
C MET A 84 -20.67 -2.30 3.15
N PRO A 85 -19.59 -2.51 2.36
CA PRO A 85 -19.69 -2.41 0.90
C PRO A 85 -20.62 -3.44 0.25
N THR A 86 -20.92 -4.55 0.93
CA THR A 86 -21.89 -5.55 0.46
C THR A 86 -23.33 -5.18 0.86
N LEU A 87 -23.54 -4.69 2.09
CA LEU A 87 -24.88 -4.42 2.64
C LEU A 87 -25.46 -3.07 2.19
N ILE A 88 -24.63 -2.05 2.02
CA ILE A 88 -25.12 -0.72 1.63
C ILE A 88 -25.82 -0.74 0.26
N PRO A 89 -25.28 -1.40 -0.79
CA PRO A 89 -25.96 -1.45 -2.08
C PRO A 89 -27.31 -2.15 -2.08
N THR A 90 -27.55 -3.09 -1.16
CA THR A 90 -28.85 -3.76 -1.09
C THR A 90 -29.97 -2.81 -0.66
N LEU A 91 -29.65 -1.65 -0.08
CA LEU A 91 -30.62 -0.63 0.31
C LEU A 91 -31.31 0.05 -0.89
N TRP A 92 -30.71 0.00 -2.09
CA TRP A 92 -31.32 0.50 -3.33
C TRP A 92 -31.66 -0.62 -4.32
N GLY A 93 -31.81 -1.85 -3.83
CA GLY A 93 -32.30 -3.00 -4.61
C GLY A 93 -31.23 -3.80 -5.36
N GLU A 94 -29.93 -3.57 -5.10
CA GLU A 94 -28.89 -4.45 -5.64
C GLU A 94 -28.93 -5.84 -4.97
N THR A 95 -28.61 -6.88 -5.74
CA THR A 95 -28.49 -8.24 -5.21
C THR A 95 -27.25 -8.35 -4.30
N ALA A 96 -27.38 -9.07 -3.18
CA ALA A 96 -26.25 -9.29 -2.28
C ALA A 96 -25.06 -9.99 -2.98
N TRP A 97 -25.33 -10.82 -3.99
CA TRP A 97 -24.31 -11.48 -4.80
C TRP A 97 -23.46 -10.48 -5.59
N ASN A 98 -24.12 -9.60 -6.37
CA ASN A 98 -23.41 -8.58 -7.13
C ASN A 98 -22.71 -7.58 -6.20
N ALA A 99 -23.37 -7.14 -5.13
CA ALA A 99 -22.80 -6.22 -4.16
C ALA A 99 -21.51 -6.79 -3.53
N PHE A 100 -21.51 -8.08 -3.18
CA PHE A 100 -20.32 -8.73 -2.65
C PHE A 100 -19.19 -8.81 -3.68
N TYR A 101 -19.45 -9.35 -4.87
CA TYR A 101 -18.38 -9.57 -5.85
C TYR A 101 -17.88 -8.28 -6.51
N VAL A 102 -18.75 -7.30 -6.74
CA VAL A 102 -18.39 -6.05 -7.42
C VAL A 102 -17.99 -4.97 -6.41
N CYS A 103 -18.87 -4.62 -5.48
CA CYS A 103 -18.65 -3.49 -4.57
C CYS A 103 -17.66 -3.81 -3.43
N ALA A 104 -17.55 -5.07 -3.02
CA ALA A 104 -16.55 -5.49 -2.03
C ALA A 104 -15.29 -6.08 -2.67
N VAL A 105 -15.39 -7.24 -3.35
CA VAL A 105 -14.22 -8.01 -3.83
C VAL A 105 -13.49 -7.31 -4.97
N PHE A 106 -14.16 -7.02 -6.09
CA PHE A 106 -13.53 -6.36 -7.23
C PHE A 106 -12.96 -4.99 -6.85
N ARG A 107 -13.75 -4.16 -6.16
CA ARG A 107 -13.28 -2.87 -5.62
C ARG A 107 -12.02 -3.04 -4.78
N PHE A 108 -11.97 -4.03 -3.90
CA PHE A 108 -10.81 -4.27 -3.05
C PHE A 108 -9.57 -4.68 -3.86
N VAL A 109 -9.71 -5.66 -4.76
CA VAL A 109 -8.61 -6.12 -5.63
C VAL A 109 -8.12 -5.00 -6.54
N TYR A 110 -9.03 -4.21 -7.11
CA TYR A 110 -8.70 -3.06 -7.94
C TYR A 110 -7.86 -2.05 -7.15
N VAL A 111 -8.33 -1.62 -5.97
CA VAL A 111 -7.59 -0.67 -5.13
C VAL A 111 -6.21 -1.21 -4.75
N LEU A 112 -6.08 -2.50 -4.43
CA LEU A 112 -4.77 -3.09 -4.13
C LEU A 112 -3.81 -2.98 -5.32
N ASN A 113 -4.22 -3.40 -6.51
CA ASN A 113 -3.36 -3.36 -7.70
C ASN A 113 -2.99 -1.92 -8.08
N VAL A 114 -3.95 -0.99 -7.95
CA VAL A 114 -3.69 0.44 -8.17
C VAL A 114 -2.62 0.94 -7.20
N THR A 115 -2.74 0.69 -5.89
CA THR A 115 -1.69 1.08 -4.94
C THR A 115 -0.35 0.40 -5.26
N TRP A 116 -0.36 -0.89 -5.59
CA TRP A 116 0.86 -1.64 -5.86
C TRP A 116 1.58 -1.21 -7.15
N LEU A 117 0.92 -0.52 -8.07
CA LEU A 117 1.59 0.11 -9.21
C LEU A 117 2.56 1.21 -8.78
N VAL A 118 2.31 1.88 -7.64
CA VAL A 118 3.24 2.87 -7.09
C VAL A 118 4.55 2.18 -6.71
N ASN A 119 4.48 1.06 -5.99
CA ASN A 119 5.67 0.30 -5.60
C ASN A 119 6.42 -0.33 -6.78
N SER A 120 5.70 -0.68 -7.86
CA SER A 120 6.27 -1.45 -8.97
C SER A 120 6.53 -0.61 -10.21
N ALA A 121 5.48 -0.19 -10.93
CA ALA A 121 5.62 0.58 -12.15
C ALA A 121 6.34 1.91 -11.89
N ALA A 122 5.99 2.62 -10.82
CA ALA A 122 6.58 3.92 -10.49
C ALA A 122 8.03 3.85 -9.95
N HIS A 123 8.66 2.66 -9.92
CA HIS A 123 10.10 2.48 -9.72
C HIS A 123 10.85 1.96 -10.96
N LEU A 124 10.14 1.65 -12.04
CA LEU A 124 10.71 0.93 -13.18
C LEU A 124 10.56 1.67 -14.51
N TRP A 125 9.40 2.30 -14.78
CA TRP A 125 9.07 2.74 -16.13
C TRP A 125 8.49 4.16 -16.19
N GLY A 126 9.35 5.16 -16.32
CA GLY A 126 8.91 6.54 -16.47
C GLY A 126 10.07 7.52 -16.57
N ALA A 127 9.77 8.81 -16.45
CA ALA A 127 10.77 9.86 -16.53
C ALA A 127 11.38 10.15 -15.14
N LYS A 128 12.61 10.67 -15.10
CA LYS A 128 13.28 11.11 -13.85
C LYS A 128 13.72 12.58 -13.95
N PRO A 129 12.77 13.53 -13.92
CA PRO A 129 13.09 14.94 -14.11
C PRO A 129 13.72 15.62 -12.89
N TYR A 130 13.61 15.05 -11.69
CA TYR A 130 14.11 15.65 -10.43
C TYR A 130 15.43 15.03 -9.98
N ASP A 131 15.48 13.70 -9.85
CA ASP A 131 16.73 12.98 -9.57
C ASP A 131 16.85 11.72 -10.43
N LYS A 132 17.85 11.71 -11.32
CA LYS A 132 18.13 10.60 -12.24
C LYS A 132 18.86 9.43 -11.59
N ASN A 133 19.41 9.60 -10.39
CA ASN A 133 20.25 8.62 -9.71
C ASN A 133 19.45 7.67 -8.80
N ILE A 134 18.21 8.02 -8.48
CA ILE A 134 17.27 7.16 -7.72
C ILE A 134 16.37 6.39 -8.69
N ASN A 135 15.77 5.28 -8.25
CA ASN A 135 14.86 4.49 -9.09
C ASN A 135 13.47 5.07 -9.36
N PRO A 136 12.79 5.76 -8.44
CA PRO A 136 11.42 6.18 -8.68
C PRO A 136 11.30 7.13 -9.88
N VAL A 137 10.16 7.05 -10.55
CA VAL A 137 9.89 7.68 -11.84
C VAL A 137 8.53 8.38 -11.85
N GLU A 138 8.41 9.36 -12.74
CA GLU A 138 7.16 10.04 -13.07
C GLU A 138 6.38 9.24 -14.12
N ILE A 139 5.14 8.86 -13.79
CA ILE A 139 4.23 8.17 -14.70
C ILE A 139 2.86 8.84 -14.66
N LYS A 140 2.62 9.76 -15.60
CA LYS A 140 1.37 10.55 -15.66
C LYS A 140 0.11 9.69 -15.75
N THR A 141 0.16 8.58 -16.48
CA THR A 141 -0.98 7.66 -16.63
C THR A 141 -1.29 6.91 -15.34
N VAL A 142 -0.26 6.42 -14.64
CA VAL A 142 -0.43 5.81 -13.31
C VAL A 142 -0.95 6.86 -12.34
N SER A 143 -0.43 8.08 -12.37
CA SER A 143 -0.87 9.18 -11.50
C SER A 143 -2.37 9.46 -11.58
N LEU A 144 -3.00 9.31 -12.75
CA LEU A 144 -4.46 9.45 -12.88
C LEU A 144 -5.20 8.33 -12.12
N VAL A 145 -4.69 7.10 -12.22
CA VAL A 145 -5.30 5.90 -11.63
C VAL A 145 -5.05 5.83 -10.12
N VAL A 146 -3.88 6.26 -9.65
CA VAL A 146 -3.50 6.30 -8.23
C VAL A 146 -3.85 7.61 -7.54
N LEU A 147 -4.67 8.46 -8.18
CA LEU A 147 -5.18 9.72 -7.62
C LEU A 147 -4.10 10.73 -7.21
N GLY A 148 -2.99 10.79 -7.96
CA GLY A 148 -1.90 11.77 -7.77
C GLY A 148 -0.56 11.16 -7.37
N GLU A 149 -0.56 9.94 -6.84
CA GLU A 149 0.64 9.28 -6.29
C GLU A 149 1.63 8.75 -7.37
N GLY A 150 1.43 9.09 -8.65
CA GLY A 150 2.28 8.64 -9.77
C GLY A 150 3.45 9.58 -10.09
N PHE A 151 3.55 10.70 -9.38
CA PHE A 151 4.67 11.65 -9.45
C PHE A 151 5.78 11.23 -8.47
N HIS A 152 6.31 10.02 -8.68
CA HIS A 152 7.09 9.32 -7.65
C HIS A 152 8.57 9.72 -7.62
N ASN A 153 9.11 10.34 -8.68
CA ASN A 153 10.49 10.84 -8.66
C ASN A 153 10.59 12.16 -7.87
N TYR A 154 9.51 12.94 -7.81
CA TYR A 154 9.41 14.12 -6.97
C TYR A 154 9.24 13.78 -5.49
N HIS A 155 8.34 12.83 -5.21
CA HIS A 155 7.99 12.35 -3.88
C HIS A 155 9.18 11.72 -3.15
#